data_AF-A0A327SLR7-F1
#
_entry.id   AF-A0A327SLR7-F1
#
_cell.length_a   1.000
_cell.length_b   1.000
_cell.length_c   1.000
_cell.angle_alpha   90.00
_cell.angle_beta   90.00
_cell.angle_gamma   90.00
#
_symmetry.space_group_name_H-M   'P 1'
#
loop_
_entity.id
_entity.type
_entity.pdbx_description
1 polymer ?
#
loop_
_entity_poly.entity_id
_entity_poly.type
_entity_poly.pdbx_seq_one_letter_code
_entity_poly.pdbx_strand_id
1 'polypeptide(L)'
;MIKISFPVALALLLPLGLMAQTNPAAEAAKDYTIAVAWQQHSGEYRALSFQAYNFAKFSLQERLKGADTTKPSCVVVDIDETVLDNSPFQGHEIQKGLSYAAKDWSEWTTKAAADTVPGALGFLKYAQTQKVETFYITNRDQADYKATLTNLQRLGFPYADEAHLMVKQGTSDKEARRRQVLGKYNILLLCGDNLSDFSNVFYREGKNTKEEVDKAQQEFGNHFIVLPNPMYGDWEKLLYKGGHLSETERSKQRIEGLKSY
;
A
#
# COMPACT_ATOMS: atom_id res chain seq x y z
N MET A 1 -78.58 6.01 -41.86
CA MET A 1 -77.10 5.93 -41.85
C MET A 1 -76.58 6.88 -40.78
N ILE A 2 -76.27 6.36 -39.59
CA ILE A 2 -75.74 7.16 -38.47
C ILE A 2 -74.30 6.69 -38.26
N LYS A 3 -73.33 7.57 -38.51
CA LYS A 3 -71.90 7.31 -38.28
C LYS A 3 -71.57 7.65 -36.84
N ILE A 4 -71.18 6.64 -36.06
CA ILE A 4 -70.60 6.79 -34.72
C ILE A 4 -69.09 6.88 -34.90
N SER A 5 -68.50 8.01 -34.51
CA SER A 5 -67.05 8.26 -34.53
C SER A 5 -66.49 8.03 -33.13
N PHE A 6 -65.68 7.00 -32.93
CA PHE A 6 -64.88 6.85 -31.71
C PHE A 6 -63.55 7.58 -31.88
N PRO A 7 -63.14 8.45 -30.93
CA PRO A 7 -61.80 9.01 -30.94
C PRO A 7 -60.84 7.95 -30.41
N VAL A 8 -59.97 7.42 -31.27
CA VAL A 8 -58.83 6.61 -30.83
C VAL A 8 -57.79 7.57 -30.25
N ALA A 9 -57.67 7.56 -28.92
CA ALA A 9 -56.61 8.25 -28.21
C ALA A 9 -55.29 7.52 -28.48
N LEU A 10 -54.42 8.13 -29.30
CA LEU A 10 -53.06 7.66 -29.50
C LEU A 10 -52.19 8.17 -28.34
N ALA A 11 -52.14 7.40 -27.25
CA ALA A 11 -51.20 7.65 -26.17
C ALA A 11 -49.79 7.31 -26.66
N LEU A 12 -49.01 8.33 -26.99
CA LEU A 12 -47.56 8.23 -27.21
C LEU A 12 -46.88 7.82 -25.89
N LEU A 13 -46.73 6.51 -25.69
CA LEU A 13 -45.82 5.95 -24.70
C LEU A 13 -44.38 6.21 -25.19
N LEU A 14 -43.81 7.34 -24.77
CA LEU A 14 -42.36 7.54 -24.83
C LEU A 14 -41.71 6.42 -23.99
N PRO A 15 -40.80 5.60 -24.55
CA PRO A 15 -40.01 4.71 -23.73
C PRO A 15 -39.11 5.61 -22.88
N LEU A 16 -39.46 5.76 -21.60
CA LEU A 16 -38.53 6.20 -20.58
C LEU A 16 -37.42 5.14 -20.55
N GLY A 17 -36.41 5.33 -21.38
CA GLY A 17 -35.17 4.60 -21.25
C GLY A 17 -34.68 4.87 -19.83
N LEU A 18 -34.65 3.82 -19.00
CA LEU A 18 -33.85 3.81 -17.79
C LEU A 18 -32.40 3.97 -18.24
N MET A 19 -31.96 5.20 -18.45
CA MET A 19 -30.55 5.54 -18.40
C MET A 19 -30.15 5.24 -16.96
N ALA A 20 -29.50 4.09 -16.73
CA ALA A 20 -28.89 3.80 -15.45
C ALA A 20 -27.99 5.00 -15.11
N GLN A 21 -28.38 5.80 -14.12
CA GLN A 21 -27.54 6.89 -13.65
C GLN A 21 -26.26 6.28 -13.12
N THR A 22 -25.17 6.43 -13.87
CA THR A 22 -23.85 6.04 -13.42
C THR A 22 -23.47 6.93 -12.25
N ASN A 23 -23.23 6.33 -11.09
CA ASN A 23 -22.73 7.06 -9.93
C ASN A 23 -21.31 7.56 -10.25
N PRO A 24 -21.06 8.89 -10.37
CA PRO A 24 -19.75 9.40 -10.79
C PRO A 24 -18.61 9.03 -9.85
N ALA A 25 -18.88 8.85 -8.55
CA ALA A 25 -17.90 8.39 -7.60
C ALA A 25 -17.53 6.92 -7.83
N ALA A 26 -18.53 6.08 -8.16
CA ALA A 26 -18.30 4.68 -8.48
C ALA A 26 -17.55 4.50 -9.81
N GLU A 27 -17.76 5.40 -10.76
CA GLU A 27 -16.96 5.41 -11.99
C GLU A 27 -15.51 5.81 -11.71
N ALA A 28 -15.30 6.87 -10.92
CA ALA A 28 -13.97 7.33 -10.53
C ALA A 28 -13.16 6.29 -9.74
N ALA A 29 -13.81 5.51 -8.87
CA ALA A 29 -13.17 4.42 -8.14
C ALA A 29 -12.66 3.28 -9.04
N LYS A 30 -13.18 3.15 -10.28
CA LYS A 30 -12.69 2.13 -11.22
C LYS A 30 -11.27 2.40 -11.71
N ASP A 31 -10.73 3.61 -11.54
CA ASP A 31 -9.34 3.95 -11.89
C ASP A 31 -8.33 2.99 -11.24
N TYR A 32 -8.65 2.43 -10.08
CA TYR A 32 -7.79 1.51 -9.35
C TYR A 32 -7.88 0.05 -9.83
N THR A 33 -8.87 -0.31 -10.65
CA THR A 33 -9.22 -1.71 -10.98
C THR A 33 -8.04 -2.48 -11.57
N ILE A 34 -7.34 -1.90 -12.55
CA ILE A 34 -6.22 -2.59 -13.22
C ILE A 34 -5.01 -2.73 -12.30
N ALA A 35 -4.75 -1.75 -11.43
CA ALA A 35 -3.67 -1.84 -10.45
C ALA A 35 -3.93 -2.96 -9.43
N VAL A 36 -5.15 -3.04 -8.90
CA VAL A 36 -5.57 -4.11 -7.98
C VAL A 36 -5.54 -5.47 -8.68
N ALA A 37 -6.07 -5.56 -9.91
CA ALA A 37 -6.05 -6.81 -10.68
C ALA A 37 -4.62 -7.27 -11.00
N TRP A 38 -3.70 -6.34 -11.31
CA TRP A 38 -2.30 -6.65 -11.52
C TRP A 38 -1.66 -7.23 -10.25
N GLN A 39 -1.88 -6.63 -9.08
CA GLN A 39 -1.35 -7.18 -7.83
C GLN A 39 -1.95 -8.56 -7.48
N GLN A 40 -3.27 -8.71 -7.61
CA GLN A 40 -3.98 -9.94 -7.22
C GLN A 40 -3.72 -11.12 -8.15
N HIS A 41 -3.53 -10.87 -9.45
CA HIS A 41 -3.57 -11.93 -10.47
C HIS A 41 -2.31 -12.06 -11.31
N SER A 42 -1.43 -11.05 -11.37
CA SER A 42 -0.25 -11.12 -12.23
C SER A 42 0.83 -12.04 -11.64
N GLY A 43 1.47 -12.81 -12.51
CA GLY A 43 2.70 -13.52 -12.14
C GLY A 43 3.85 -12.56 -11.90
N GLU A 44 3.83 -11.40 -12.55
CA GLU A 44 4.82 -10.34 -12.51
C GLU A 44 4.92 -9.70 -11.11
N TYR A 45 3.79 -9.39 -10.46
CA TYR A 45 3.78 -8.90 -9.07
C TYR A 45 4.47 -9.90 -8.14
N ARG A 46 4.14 -11.19 -8.27
CA ARG A 46 4.76 -12.25 -7.47
C ARG A 46 6.25 -12.37 -7.77
N ALA A 47 6.64 -12.33 -9.04
CA ALA A 47 8.03 -12.39 -9.47
C ALA A 47 8.86 -11.22 -8.93
N LEU A 48 8.32 -9.99 -8.99
CA LEU A 48 8.96 -8.79 -8.44
C LEU A 48 9.09 -8.85 -6.91
N SER A 49 8.07 -9.36 -6.21
CA SER A 49 8.12 -9.55 -4.76
C SER A 49 9.21 -10.56 -4.37
N PHE A 50 9.28 -11.71 -5.07
CA PHE A 50 10.36 -12.67 -4.88
C PHE A 50 11.73 -12.09 -5.24
N GLN A 51 11.83 -11.33 -6.32
CA GLN A 51 13.08 -10.66 -6.71
C GLN A 51 13.55 -9.73 -5.60
N ALA A 52 12.68 -8.88 -5.07
CA ALA A 52 13.00 -7.96 -3.99
C ALA A 52 13.51 -8.71 -2.74
N TYR A 53 12.81 -9.76 -2.30
CA TYR A 53 13.21 -10.51 -1.12
C TYR A 53 14.41 -11.45 -1.32
N ASN A 54 14.65 -11.93 -2.55
CA ASN A 54 15.89 -12.61 -2.88
C ASN A 54 17.07 -11.65 -2.82
N PHE A 55 16.94 -10.44 -3.37
CA PHE A 55 17.96 -9.40 -3.24
C PHE A 55 18.14 -8.96 -1.79
N ALA A 56 17.07 -8.81 -1.01
CA ALA A 56 17.15 -8.52 0.42
C ALA A 56 17.98 -9.56 1.16
N LYS A 57 17.83 -10.85 0.83
CA LYS A 57 18.65 -11.92 1.38
C LYS A 57 20.13 -11.75 1.03
N PHE A 58 20.47 -11.53 -0.24
CA PHE A 58 21.85 -11.30 -0.67
C PHE A 58 22.46 -10.06 0.00
N SER A 59 21.73 -8.95 0.00
CA SER A 59 22.19 -7.69 0.60
C SER A 59 22.34 -7.80 2.11
N LEU A 60 21.47 -8.55 2.79
CA LEU A 60 21.64 -8.85 4.22
C LEU A 60 22.94 -9.62 4.48
N GLN A 61 23.23 -10.65 3.68
CA GLN A 61 24.46 -11.44 3.79
C GLN A 61 25.71 -10.59 3.61
N GLU A 62 25.74 -9.72 2.60
CA GLU A 62 26.88 -8.84 2.36
C GLU A 62 27.03 -7.81 3.48
N ARG A 63 25.94 -7.19 3.92
CA ARG A 63 25.97 -6.16 4.97
C ARG A 63 26.37 -6.71 6.33
N LEU A 64 26.02 -7.96 6.64
CA LEU A 64 26.44 -8.62 7.88
C LEU A 64 27.96 -8.77 7.99
N LYS A 65 28.70 -8.90 6.87
CA LYS A 65 30.17 -9.03 6.89
C LYS A 65 30.87 -7.80 7.47
N GLY A 66 30.25 -6.62 7.34
CA GLY A 66 30.78 -5.35 7.82
C GLY A 66 29.91 -4.68 8.88
N ALA A 67 28.98 -5.41 9.49
CA ALA A 67 28.10 -4.86 10.51
C ALA A 67 28.88 -4.51 11.78
N ASP A 68 28.59 -3.34 12.34
CA ASP A 68 29.10 -2.97 13.66
C ASP A 68 28.61 -4.00 14.70
N THR A 69 29.53 -4.49 15.53
CA THR A 69 29.27 -5.55 16.52
C THR A 69 28.91 -4.99 17.90
N THR A 70 28.99 -3.67 18.10
CA THR A 70 28.62 -3.02 19.38
C THR A 70 27.11 -2.97 19.60
N LYS A 71 26.31 -3.12 18.55
CA LYS A 71 24.86 -3.16 18.59
C LYS A 71 24.31 -4.39 17.86
N PRO A 72 23.19 -4.96 18.31
CA PRO A 72 22.49 -5.99 17.54
C PRO A 72 22.07 -5.47 16.16
N SER A 73 22.08 -6.35 15.17
CA SER A 73 21.60 -6.04 13.82
C SER A 73 20.10 -6.26 13.68
N CYS A 74 19.46 -5.43 12.86
CA CYS A 74 18.05 -5.59 12.54
C CYS A 74 17.76 -5.26 11.07
N VAL A 75 16.59 -5.69 10.62
CA VAL A 75 15.91 -5.15 9.44
C VAL A 75 14.66 -4.43 9.88
N VAL A 76 14.31 -3.36 9.17
CA VAL A 76 13.05 -2.64 9.36
C VAL A 76 12.19 -2.91 8.13
N VAL A 77 10.92 -3.24 8.35
CA VAL A 77 9.94 -3.46 7.29
C VAL A 77 8.70 -2.61 7.54
N ASP A 78 8.12 -2.07 6.47
CA ASP A 78 6.71 -1.70 6.47
C ASP A 78 5.81 -2.96 6.54
N ILE A 79 4.52 -2.77 6.82
CA ILE A 79 3.52 -3.83 6.88
C ILE A 79 2.67 -3.92 5.61
N ASP A 80 1.98 -2.85 5.24
CA ASP A 80 0.90 -2.92 4.26
C ASP A 80 1.50 -2.92 2.86
N GLU A 81 1.19 -3.92 2.03
CA GLU A 81 1.79 -4.14 0.70
C GLU A 81 3.30 -4.45 0.72
N THR A 82 3.90 -4.53 1.91
CA THR A 82 5.28 -4.96 2.13
C THR A 82 5.35 -6.37 2.72
N VAL A 83 4.70 -6.64 3.87
CA VAL A 83 4.64 -8.00 4.44
C VAL A 83 3.23 -8.60 4.46
N LEU A 84 2.20 -7.77 4.54
CA LEU A 84 0.79 -8.16 4.47
C LEU A 84 0.16 -7.62 3.18
N ASP A 85 -0.51 -8.51 2.43
CA ASP A 85 -1.26 -8.15 1.24
C ASP A 85 -2.69 -7.74 1.62
N ASN A 86 -3.00 -6.47 1.41
CA ASN A 86 -4.31 -5.87 1.65
C ASN A 86 -5.07 -5.62 0.34
N SER A 87 -4.62 -6.14 -0.80
CA SER A 87 -5.35 -6.01 -2.06
C SER A 87 -6.82 -6.46 -2.00
N PRO A 88 -7.26 -7.44 -1.16
CA PRO A 88 -8.69 -7.73 -1.01
C PRO A 88 -9.50 -6.55 -0.45
N PHE A 89 -8.91 -5.73 0.41
CA PHE A 89 -9.56 -4.49 0.89
C PHE A 89 -9.77 -3.51 -0.27
N GLN A 90 -8.75 -3.30 -1.12
CA GLN A 90 -8.91 -2.43 -2.29
C GLN A 90 -9.99 -2.95 -3.25
N GLY A 91 -10.06 -4.28 -3.44
CA GLY A 91 -11.15 -4.89 -4.22
C GLY A 91 -12.54 -4.63 -3.63
N HIS A 92 -12.67 -4.69 -2.30
CA HIS A 92 -13.91 -4.37 -1.60
C HIS A 92 -14.34 -2.90 -1.79
N GLU A 93 -13.40 -1.96 -1.68
CA GLU A 93 -13.66 -0.53 -1.85
C GLU A 93 -14.13 -0.22 -3.28
N ILE A 94 -13.47 -0.79 -4.29
CA ILE A 94 -13.86 -0.60 -5.70
C ILE A 94 -15.28 -1.10 -5.94
N GLN A 95 -15.68 -2.25 -5.38
CA GLN A 95 -17.05 -2.77 -5.50
C GLN A 95 -18.10 -1.84 -4.86
N LYS A 96 -17.71 -1.04 -3.87
CA LYS A 96 -18.55 -0.02 -3.24
C LYS A 96 -18.50 1.34 -3.93
N GLY A 97 -17.66 1.48 -4.96
CA GLY A 97 -17.43 2.75 -5.64
C GLY A 97 -16.65 3.75 -4.79
N LEU A 98 -15.76 3.24 -3.92
CA LEU A 98 -14.90 4.02 -3.04
C LEU A 98 -13.43 3.76 -3.41
N SER A 99 -12.56 4.72 -3.11
CA SER A 99 -11.10 4.53 -3.14
C SER A 99 -10.55 4.13 -1.77
N TYR A 100 -11.15 4.67 -0.71
CA TYR A 100 -10.79 4.38 0.68
C TYR A 100 -11.84 4.93 1.64
N ALA A 101 -12.24 4.09 2.61
CA ALA A 101 -13.00 4.50 3.78
C ALA A 101 -12.36 3.96 5.06
N ALA A 102 -12.07 4.85 6.02
CA ALA A 102 -11.41 4.50 7.27
C ALA A 102 -12.19 3.48 8.12
N LYS A 103 -13.52 3.52 8.07
CA LYS A 103 -14.38 2.54 8.73
C LYS A 103 -14.19 1.15 8.15
N ASP A 104 -14.17 1.03 6.83
CA ASP A 104 -14.02 -0.25 6.14
C ASP A 104 -12.59 -0.78 6.30
N TRP A 105 -11.59 0.11 6.34
CA TRP A 105 -10.22 -0.26 6.69
C TRP A 105 -10.13 -0.87 8.09
N SER A 106 -10.77 -0.25 9.08
CA SER A 106 -10.80 -0.79 10.45
C SER A 106 -11.53 -2.14 10.53
N GLU A 107 -12.60 -2.32 9.74
CA GLU A 107 -13.26 -3.61 9.61
C GLU A 107 -12.36 -4.67 8.96
N TRP A 108 -11.56 -4.30 7.96
CA TRP A 108 -10.58 -5.18 7.32
C TRP A 108 -9.45 -5.57 8.28
N THR A 109 -8.79 -4.61 8.91
CA THR A 109 -7.66 -4.86 9.83
C THR A 109 -8.09 -5.73 11.00
N THR A 110 -9.28 -5.49 11.56
CA THR A 110 -9.85 -6.27 12.66
C THR A 110 -10.01 -7.75 12.33
N LYS A 111 -10.23 -8.11 11.06
CA LYS A 111 -10.31 -9.52 10.63
C LYS A 111 -8.98 -10.26 10.79
N ALA A 112 -7.85 -9.55 10.84
CA ALA A 112 -6.51 -10.14 10.90
C ALA A 112 -6.30 -11.23 9.83
N ALA A 113 -6.91 -11.04 8.67
CA ALA A 113 -7.07 -12.02 7.60
C ALA A 113 -6.23 -11.70 6.35
N ALA A 114 -5.43 -10.63 6.38
CA ALA A 114 -4.49 -10.34 5.30
C ALA A 114 -3.53 -11.53 5.13
N ASP A 115 -3.18 -11.84 3.88
CA ASP A 115 -2.21 -12.88 3.56
C ASP A 115 -0.80 -12.26 3.47
N THR A 116 0.22 -13.09 3.26
CA THR A 116 1.61 -12.63 3.12
C THR A 116 1.88 -12.07 1.72
N VAL A 117 2.68 -11.00 1.65
CA VAL A 117 3.36 -10.63 0.41
C VAL A 117 4.37 -11.74 0.03
N PRO A 118 4.45 -12.17 -1.25
CA PRO A 118 5.29 -13.29 -1.65
C PRO A 118 6.78 -13.09 -1.30
N GLY A 119 7.36 -14.03 -0.59
CA GLY A 119 8.79 -14.02 -0.21
C GLY A 119 9.08 -13.36 1.15
N ALA A 120 8.20 -12.48 1.65
CA ALA A 120 8.41 -11.73 2.89
C ALA A 120 8.68 -12.65 4.09
N LEU A 121 7.78 -13.61 4.34
CA LEU A 121 7.90 -14.54 5.47
C LEU A 121 9.19 -15.37 5.40
N GLY A 122 9.56 -15.84 4.21
CA GLY A 122 10.77 -16.63 3.99
C GLY A 122 12.04 -15.83 4.27
N PHE A 123 12.10 -14.59 3.79
CA PHE A 123 13.22 -13.69 4.04
C PHE A 123 13.34 -13.33 5.53
N LEU A 124 12.25 -12.98 6.20
CA LEU A 124 12.30 -12.57 7.61
C LEU A 124 12.66 -13.74 8.52
N LYS A 125 12.14 -14.95 8.26
CA LYS A 125 12.61 -16.16 8.95
C LYS A 125 14.09 -16.42 8.72
N TYR A 126 14.59 -16.22 7.49
CA TYR A 126 16.02 -16.29 7.23
C TYR A 126 16.81 -15.27 8.06
N ALA A 127 16.38 -14.01 8.10
CA ALA A 127 17.02 -12.97 8.92
C ALA A 127 17.08 -13.38 10.41
N GLN A 128 16.00 -13.96 10.95
CA GLN A 128 15.97 -14.51 12.30
C GLN A 128 17.04 -15.60 12.51
N THR A 129 17.25 -16.52 11.55
CA THR A 129 18.33 -17.54 11.66
C THR A 129 19.73 -16.93 11.72
N GLN A 130 19.90 -15.72 11.18
CA GLN A 130 21.15 -14.96 11.22
C GLN A 130 21.26 -14.06 12.46
N LYS A 131 20.34 -14.20 13.43
CA LYS A 131 20.24 -13.35 14.64
C LYS A 131 20.02 -11.87 14.31
N VAL A 132 19.32 -11.60 13.20
CA VAL A 132 18.91 -10.26 12.80
C VAL A 132 17.44 -10.09 13.20
N GLU A 133 17.18 -9.11 14.06
CA GLU A 133 15.83 -8.80 14.54
C GLU A 133 14.99 -8.12 13.44
N THR A 134 13.68 -8.30 13.46
CA THR A 134 12.76 -7.62 12.54
C THR A 134 11.93 -6.60 13.29
N PHE A 135 11.98 -5.35 12.87
CA PHE A 135 11.09 -4.29 13.34
C PHE A 135 10.03 -3.97 12.29
N TYR A 136 8.77 -3.94 12.70
CA TYR A 136 7.63 -3.61 11.85
C TYR A 136 7.21 -2.16 12.11
N ILE A 137 7.55 -1.24 11.21
CA ILE A 137 7.20 0.17 11.33
C ILE A 137 6.11 0.51 10.32
N THR A 138 4.88 0.68 10.81
CA THR A 138 3.67 0.80 9.98
C THR A 138 2.90 2.08 10.27
N ASN A 139 2.15 2.58 9.29
CA ASN A 139 1.21 3.69 9.48
C ASN A 139 -0.21 3.27 9.86
N ARG A 140 -0.44 1.98 10.16
CA ARG A 140 -1.64 1.53 10.90
C ARG A 140 -1.76 2.28 12.23
N ASP A 141 -2.99 2.50 12.67
CA ASP A 141 -3.28 3.28 13.87
C ASP A 141 -3.18 2.42 15.14
N GLN A 142 -3.10 3.08 16.31
CA GLN A 142 -3.08 2.39 17.60
C GLN A 142 -4.31 1.47 17.80
N ALA A 143 -5.45 1.83 17.22
CA ALA A 143 -6.65 1.00 17.24
C ALA A 143 -6.47 -0.33 16.50
N ASP A 144 -5.64 -0.36 15.45
CA ASP A 144 -5.36 -1.55 14.64
C ASP A 144 -4.23 -2.43 15.23
N TYR A 145 -3.56 -1.96 16.29
CA TYR A 145 -2.36 -2.59 16.84
C TYR A 145 -2.57 -4.08 17.15
N LYS A 146 -3.60 -4.39 17.94
CA LYS A 146 -3.86 -5.76 18.40
C LYS A 146 -4.17 -6.70 17.24
N ALA A 147 -4.97 -6.24 16.28
CA ALA A 147 -5.36 -7.03 15.13
C ALA A 147 -4.16 -7.24 14.18
N THR A 148 -3.33 -6.22 14.01
CA THR A 148 -2.08 -6.30 13.24
C THR A 148 -1.12 -7.32 13.85
N LEU A 149 -0.89 -7.24 15.16
CA LEU A 149 -0.05 -8.19 15.88
C LEU A 149 -0.59 -9.63 15.73
N THR A 150 -1.90 -9.81 15.88
CA THR A 150 -2.57 -11.11 15.69
C THR A 150 -2.36 -11.64 14.27
N ASN A 151 -2.47 -10.79 13.24
CA ASN A 151 -2.27 -11.19 11.85
C ASN A 151 -0.82 -11.66 11.61
N LEU A 152 0.17 -10.92 12.12
CA LEU A 152 1.58 -11.26 12.00
C LEU A 152 1.91 -12.58 12.70
N GLN A 153 1.41 -12.76 13.93
CA GLN A 153 1.59 -13.97 14.72
C GLN A 153 0.94 -15.19 14.07
N ARG A 154 -0.29 -15.05 13.54
CA ARG A 154 -1.01 -16.10 12.83
C ARG A 154 -0.22 -16.63 11.62
N LEU A 155 0.43 -15.72 10.89
CA LEU A 155 1.25 -16.06 9.73
C LEU A 155 2.66 -16.54 10.11
N GLY A 156 3.02 -16.49 11.39
CA GLY A 156 4.30 -16.95 11.91
C GLY A 156 5.48 -16.06 11.54
N PHE A 157 5.23 -14.76 11.37
CA PHE A 157 6.30 -13.77 11.20
C PHE A 157 7.17 -13.69 12.47
N PRO A 158 8.50 -13.60 12.34
CA PRO A 158 9.40 -13.54 13.49
C PRO A 158 9.30 -12.20 14.20
N TYR A 159 9.58 -12.17 15.51
CA TYR A 159 9.53 -10.93 16.31
C TYR A 159 8.16 -10.22 16.22
N ALA A 160 7.07 -10.96 16.00
CA ALA A 160 5.72 -10.43 16.05
C ALA A 160 5.28 -10.29 17.52
N ASP A 161 5.83 -9.29 18.20
CA ASP A 161 5.61 -8.99 19.62
C ASP A 161 5.57 -7.47 19.87
N GLU A 162 5.38 -7.08 21.13
CA GLU A 162 5.21 -5.68 21.50
C GLU A 162 6.47 -4.82 21.36
N ALA A 163 7.66 -5.43 21.43
CA ALA A 163 8.92 -4.70 21.35
C ALA A 163 9.27 -4.29 19.92
N HIS A 164 8.71 -4.98 18.92
CA HIS A 164 9.11 -4.85 17.52
C HIS A 164 8.03 -4.25 16.61
N LEU A 165 6.77 -4.21 17.05
CA LEU A 165 5.68 -3.57 16.29
C LEU A 165 5.53 -2.09 16.68
N MET A 166 5.80 -1.19 15.74
CA MET A 166 5.75 0.26 15.93
C MET A 166 4.70 0.92 15.00
N VAL A 167 3.49 1.08 15.53
CA VAL A 167 2.37 1.74 14.82
C VAL A 167 2.50 3.27 14.78
N LYS A 168 1.62 3.93 14.02
CA LYS A 168 1.59 5.39 13.85
C LYS A 168 1.36 6.11 15.17
N GLN A 169 2.12 7.19 15.42
CA GLN A 169 1.98 8.05 16.60
C GLN A 169 1.84 9.51 16.15
N GLY A 170 0.61 9.95 15.88
CA GLY A 170 0.27 11.32 15.48
C GLY A 170 0.67 11.73 14.06
N THR A 171 1.77 11.20 13.52
CA THR A 171 2.26 11.50 12.16
C THR A 171 2.50 10.23 11.34
N SER A 172 2.24 10.31 10.03
CA SER A 172 2.59 9.26 9.06
C SER A 172 4.08 9.20 8.73
N ASP A 173 4.85 10.21 9.16
CA ASP A 173 6.31 10.17 9.08
C ASP A 173 6.84 9.05 9.99
N LYS A 174 7.71 8.21 9.44
CA LYS A 174 8.30 7.05 10.13
C LYS A 174 9.68 7.31 10.70
N GLU A 175 10.29 8.48 10.44
CA GLU A 175 11.67 8.80 10.84
C GLU A 175 11.88 8.74 12.34
N ALA A 176 10.97 9.28 13.13
CA ALA A 176 11.09 9.24 14.59
C ALA A 176 11.16 7.80 15.11
N ARG A 177 10.36 6.90 14.53
CA ARG A 177 10.35 5.47 14.87
C ARG A 177 11.61 4.76 14.38
N ARG A 178 12.06 5.02 13.14
CA ARG A 178 13.35 4.52 12.64
C ARG A 178 14.53 4.95 13.51
N ARG A 179 14.55 6.20 13.98
CA ARG A 179 15.60 6.71 14.88
C ARG A 179 15.61 6.04 16.24
N GLN A 180 14.44 5.68 16.79
CA GLN A 180 14.35 4.90 18.02
C GLN A 180 15.03 3.54 17.86
N VAL A 181 14.81 2.87 16.73
CA VAL A 181 15.47 1.59 16.40
C VAL A 181 16.98 1.81 16.20
N LEU A 182 17.39 2.79 15.39
CA LEU A 182 18.80 3.09 15.10
C LEU A 182 19.63 3.45 16.36
N GLY A 183 18.96 4.01 17.38
CA GLY A 183 19.59 4.28 18.67
C GLY A 183 20.15 3.02 19.35
N LYS A 184 19.50 1.87 19.14
CA LYS A 184 19.82 0.59 19.81
C LYS A 184 20.32 -0.50 18.88
N TYR A 185 20.03 -0.40 17.58
CA TYR A 185 20.30 -1.43 16.59
C TYR A 185 21.05 -0.88 15.37
N ASN A 186 21.74 -1.76 14.67
CA ASN A 186 22.24 -1.53 13.33
C ASN A 186 21.16 -1.92 12.32
N ILE A 187 20.47 -0.93 11.74
CA ILE A 187 19.50 -1.16 10.67
C ILE A 187 20.28 -1.52 9.40
N LEU A 188 20.28 -2.79 9.03
CA LEU A 188 20.99 -3.27 7.85
C LEU A 188 20.16 -3.02 6.58
N LEU A 189 18.85 -3.23 6.65
CA LEU A 189 17.93 -3.07 5.53
C LEU A 189 16.64 -2.38 5.96
N LEU A 190 16.08 -1.60 5.04
CA LEU A 190 14.73 -1.05 5.11
C LEU A 190 13.92 -1.60 3.93
N CYS A 191 12.81 -2.26 4.20
CA CYS A 191 11.93 -2.81 3.18
C CYS A 191 10.57 -2.09 3.20
N GLY A 192 10.06 -1.72 2.04
CA GLY A 192 8.81 -0.96 1.91
C GLY A 192 8.31 -0.90 0.48
N ASP A 193 7.03 -0.63 0.29
CA ASP A 193 6.42 -0.33 -1.00
C ASP A 193 6.41 1.18 -1.29
N ASN A 194 6.62 2.01 -0.27
CA ASN A 194 6.59 3.46 -0.38
C ASN A 194 7.96 4.08 -0.05
N LEU A 195 8.37 5.11 -0.78
CA LEU A 195 9.68 5.74 -0.57
C LEU A 195 9.86 6.32 0.84
N SER A 196 8.77 6.76 1.48
CA SER A 196 8.79 7.29 2.84
C SER A 196 9.10 6.23 3.92
N ASP A 197 9.12 4.95 3.56
CA ASP A 197 9.54 3.85 4.44
C ASP A 197 11.05 3.86 4.68
N PHE A 198 11.82 4.33 3.70
CA PHE A 198 13.28 4.28 3.71
C PHE A 198 13.91 5.45 4.44
N SER A 199 13.56 6.68 4.05
CA SER A 199 14.21 7.88 4.57
C SER A 199 13.35 9.10 4.34
N ASN A 200 13.46 10.07 5.25
CA ASN A 200 12.77 11.33 5.10
C ASN A 200 13.24 12.17 3.92
N VAL A 201 14.40 11.87 3.31
CA VAL A 201 14.78 12.52 2.04
C VAL A 201 13.71 12.30 0.96
N PHE A 202 12.94 11.20 1.02
CA PHE A 202 11.86 10.90 0.09
C PHE A 202 10.46 11.29 0.59
N TYR A 203 10.32 11.86 1.78
CA TYR A 203 9.00 12.26 2.28
C TYR A 203 8.41 13.34 1.37
N ARG A 204 7.23 13.07 0.80
CA ARG A 204 6.61 13.77 -0.34
C ARG A 204 6.50 15.30 -0.26
N GLU A 205 6.46 15.88 0.94
CA GLU A 205 6.18 17.30 1.14
C GLU A 205 7.34 18.19 0.66
N GLY A 206 7.07 18.97 -0.40
CA GLY A 206 8.02 19.94 -0.94
C GLY A 206 9.18 19.34 -1.73
N LYS A 207 9.05 18.09 -2.22
CA LYS A 207 10.16 17.36 -2.85
C LYS A 207 9.80 16.81 -4.22
N ASN A 208 10.81 16.79 -5.10
CA ASN A 208 10.78 15.95 -6.29
C ASN A 208 11.36 14.57 -5.92
N THR A 209 10.49 13.65 -5.52
CA THR A 209 10.90 12.32 -5.07
C THR A 209 11.64 11.51 -6.14
N LYS A 210 11.43 11.80 -7.43
CA LYS A 210 12.15 11.14 -8.54
C LYS A 210 13.62 11.53 -8.56
N GLU A 211 13.92 12.82 -8.42
CA GLU A 211 15.32 13.30 -8.35
C GLU A 211 16.04 12.77 -7.10
N GLU A 212 15.34 12.65 -5.97
CA GLU A 212 15.93 12.05 -4.76
C GLU A 212 16.21 10.55 -4.96
N VAL A 213 15.34 9.82 -5.67
CA VAL A 213 15.60 8.43 -6.07
C VAL A 213 16.85 8.35 -6.95
N ASP A 214 16.98 9.22 -7.96
CA ASP A 214 18.14 9.23 -8.86
C ASP A 214 19.46 9.48 -8.08
N LYS A 215 19.43 10.41 -7.10
CA LYS A 215 20.58 10.68 -6.21
C LYS A 215 20.93 9.47 -5.33
N ALA A 216 19.93 8.71 -4.91
CA ALA A 216 20.08 7.54 -4.04
C ALA A 216 20.09 6.19 -4.79
N GLN A 217 20.26 6.20 -6.13
CA GLN A 217 20.08 5.01 -6.97
C GLN A 217 20.84 3.76 -6.50
N GLN A 218 22.03 3.92 -5.92
CA GLN A 218 22.87 2.82 -5.43
C GLN A 218 22.38 2.18 -4.12
N GLU A 219 21.45 2.84 -3.41
CA GLU A 219 20.88 2.30 -2.18
C GLU A 219 19.78 1.28 -2.48
N PHE A 220 19.11 1.37 -3.64
CA PHE A 220 18.01 0.48 -4.02
C PHE A 220 18.52 -0.90 -4.43
N GLY A 221 17.95 -1.95 -3.81
CA GLY A 221 18.45 -3.32 -3.89
C GLY A 221 19.61 -3.61 -2.94
N ASN A 222 20.19 -2.60 -2.29
CA ASN A 222 21.27 -2.74 -1.32
C ASN A 222 20.78 -2.46 0.12
N HIS A 223 20.55 -1.21 0.48
CA HIS A 223 20.02 -0.83 1.79
C HIS A 223 18.48 -0.69 1.79
N PHE A 224 17.93 -0.21 0.66
CA PHE A 224 16.50 -0.03 0.44
C PHE A 224 15.96 -1.15 -0.44
N ILE A 225 15.03 -1.94 0.07
CA ILE A 225 14.38 -3.02 -0.67
C ILE A 225 12.96 -2.57 -1.00
N VAL A 226 12.70 -2.29 -2.28
CA VAL A 226 11.42 -1.75 -2.74
C VAL A 226 10.51 -2.87 -3.22
N LEU A 227 9.25 -2.83 -2.79
CA LEU A 227 8.18 -3.68 -3.29
C LEU A 227 7.25 -2.89 -4.21
N PRO A 228 6.64 -3.52 -5.23
CA PRO A 228 5.74 -2.81 -6.13
C PRO A 228 4.34 -2.67 -5.51
N ASN A 229 3.87 -1.42 -5.35
CA ASN A 229 2.48 -1.12 -5.02
C ASN A 229 1.92 -0.05 -5.98
N PRO A 230 1.23 -0.45 -7.06
CA PRO A 230 0.55 0.48 -7.94
C PRO A 230 -0.85 0.85 -7.46
N MET A 231 -1.36 0.25 -6.37
CA MET A 231 -2.74 0.43 -5.94
C MET A 231 -2.95 1.76 -5.20
N TYR A 232 -1.97 2.21 -4.44
CA TYR A 232 -2.00 3.46 -3.68
C TYR A 232 -0.58 3.86 -3.21
N GLY A 233 -0.41 5.05 -2.64
CA GLY A 233 0.84 5.43 -1.98
C GLY A 233 1.09 6.94 -1.95
N ASP A 234 2.26 7.34 -1.47
CA ASP A 234 2.65 8.76 -1.49
C ASP A 234 2.86 9.29 -2.91
N TRP A 235 3.21 8.42 -3.87
CA TRP A 235 3.34 8.76 -5.28
C TRP A 235 2.04 9.34 -5.85
N GLU A 236 0.89 8.83 -5.40
CA GLU A 236 -0.43 9.24 -5.85
C GLU A 236 -0.78 10.63 -5.29
N LYS A 237 -0.43 10.89 -4.02
CA LYS A 237 -0.70 12.16 -3.35
C LYS A 237 -0.03 13.36 -4.03
N LEU A 238 1.09 13.13 -4.74
CA LEU A 238 1.78 14.17 -5.51
C LEU A 238 0.98 14.67 -6.72
N LEU A 239 -0.03 13.91 -7.17
CA LEU A 239 -0.94 14.32 -8.23
C LEU A 239 -1.98 15.33 -7.73
N TYR A 240 -2.27 15.31 -6.43
CA TYR A 240 -3.39 16.02 -5.84
C TYR A 240 -3.05 17.45 -5.41
N LYS A 241 -3.83 18.41 -5.90
CA LYS A 241 -3.78 19.83 -5.57
C LYS A 241 -5.01 20.20 -4.74
N GLY A 242 -4.79 20.84 -3.59
CA GLY A 242 -5.84 21.23 -2.65
C GLY A 242 -6.10 20.19 -1.57
N GLY A 243 -6.78 20.62 -0.49
CA GLY A 243 -7.19 19.73 0.61
C GLY A 243 -8.60 19.20 0.41
N HIS A 244 -8.87 17.99 0.90
CA HIS A 244 -10.19 17.34 0.93
C HIS A 244 -10.89 17.18 -0.44
N LEU A 245 -10.24 16.46 -1.36
CA LEU A 245 -10.82 16.12 -2.67
C LEU A 245 -11.79 14.93 -2.59
N SER A 246 -12.93 15.05 -3.27
CA SER A 246 -13.82 13.95 -3.62
C SER A 246 -13.17 12.97 -4.60
N GLU A 247 -13.71 11.76 -4.71
CA GLU A 247 -13.14 10.74 -5.60
C GLU A 247 -13.20 11.14 -7.08
N THR A 248 -14.27 11.82 -7.49
CA THR A 248 -14.39 12.36 -8.85
C THR A 248 -13.34 13.44 -9.14
N GLU A 249 -13.03 14.30 -8.17
CA GLU A 249 -11.96 15.30 -8.31
C GLU A 249 -10.57 14.64 -8.37
N ARG A 250 -10.34 13.60 -7.57
CA ARG A 250 -9.11 12.82 -7.63
C ARG A 250 -8.94 12.14 -8.99
N SER A 251 -9.98 11.48 -9.50
CA SER A 251 -9.97 10.86 -10.83
C SER A 251 -9.63 11.86 -11.93
N LYS A 252 -10.26 13.04 -11.92
CA LYS A 252 -9.93 14.12 -12.84
C LYS A 252 -8.45 14.50 -12.75
N GLN A 253 -7.90 14.67 -11.54
CA GLN A 253 -6.50 15.04 -11.37
C GLN A 253 -5.51 13.91 -11.74
N ARG A 254 -5.90 12.64 -11.56
CA ARG A 254 -5.13 11.49 -12.07
C ARG A 254 -5.02 11.56 -13.59
N ILE A 255 -6.13 11.80 -14.28
CA ILE A 255 -6.18 11.94 -15.75
C ILE A 255 -5.33 13.14 -16.21
N GLU A 256 -5.49 14.30 -15.58
CA GLU A 256 -4.70 15.52 -15.88
C GLU A 256 -3.20 15.34 -15.62
N GLY A 257 -2.83 14.45 -14.68
CA GLY A 257 -1.44 14.11 -14.37
C GLY A 257 -0.76 13.20 -15.40
N LEU A 258 -1.52 12.59 -16.32
CA LEU A 258 -0.98 11.74 -17.36
C LEU A 258 -0.25 12.56 -18.44
N LYS A 259 0.84 12.01 -18.96
CA LYS A 259 1.54 12.57 -20.13
C LYS A 259 0.95 11.97 -21.40
N SER A 260 0.42 12.81 -22.29
CA SER A 260 -0.06 12.41 -23.63
C SER A 260 1.03 12.59 -24.69
N TYR A 261 0.90 11.87 -25.80
CA TYR A 261 1.57 12.15 -27.08
C TYR A 261 0.66 12.97 -27.99
#